data_AF-A0A8S8ZDT6-F1
#
_entry.id   AF-A0A8S8ZDT6-F1
#
_cell.length_a   1.000
_cell.length_b   1.000
_cell.length_c   1.000
_cell.angle_alpha   90.00
_cell.angle_beta   90.00
_cell.angle_gamma   90.00
#
_symmetry.space_group_name_H-M   'P 1'
#
loop_
_entity.id
_entity.type
_entity.pdbx_description
1 polymer ?
#
loop_
_entity_poly.entity_id
_entity_poly.type
_entity_poly.pdbx_seq_one_letter_code
_entity_poly.pdbx_strand_id
1 'polypeptide(L)'
;MMSLRAVARTAAPRALRVVSASPITLGRATLRATSNVLRTQLPQKAFSTTVFRASTTEIDAELSDKLSTEIGYEQDIASNEPVPATVKDFLENGPFEVVDTPGKEDVVLKRTFGNEQITISFSVADLQNYEPGMFDEDPALGDEEGAQNEEDMGEDGGAPVRLNIVIEKPNKGALNIDAVAQDGSIVVDNMFYYHDAKLAHGATAETQHASQAVYPGPPFGTLDEDLQVLMERYLEDRGINQTLALFVPDYLDMKEQKEYLRWLNNLKGFVDAQ
;
A
#
# COMPACT_ATOMS: atom_id res chain seq x y z
N MET A 1 -22.70 -28.83 13.76
CA MET A 1 -23.99 -28.81 14.51
C MET A 1 -24.25 -27.38 14.97
N MET A 2 -25.36 -26.81 14.51
CA MET A 2 -25.76 -25.41 14.72
C MET A 2 -26.27 -25.18 16.15
N SER A 3 -25.86 -24.09 16.79
CA SER A 3 -26.39 -23.66 18.09
C SER A 3 -27.23 -22.38 17.92
N LEU A 4 -28.53 -22.53 18.12
CA LEU A 4 -29.53 -21.46 18.19
C LEU A 4 -29.82 -21.16 19.67
N ARG A 5 -29.73 -19.89 20.08
CA ARG A 5 -30.44 -19.39 21.26
C ARG A 5 -31.03 -18.00 20.99
N ALA A 6 -32.35 -17.94 21.14
CA ALA A 6 -33.21 -16.76 21.07
C ALA A 6 -33.68 -16.34 22.48
N VAL A 7 -34.60 -15.36 22.53
CA VAL A 7 -35.41 -14.82 23.67
C VAL A 7 -34.87 -13.48 24.20
N ALA A 8 -35.64 -12.41 24.43
CA ALA A 8 -36.97 -11.98 23.99
C ALA A 8 -37.09 -10.48 24.30
N ARG A 9 -37.90 -9.77 23.49
CA ARG A 9 -38.31 -8.38 23.74
C ARG A 9 -39.59 -8.38 24.57
N THR A 10 -39.65 -7.56 25.61
CA THR A 10 -40.92 -7.18 26.26
C THR A 10 -41.19 -5.70 26.05
N ALA A 11 -42.42 -5.43 25.65
CA ALA A 11 -42.98 -4.12 25.40
C ALA A 11 -44.34 -3.99 26.12
N ALA A 12 -44.84 -2.75 26.15
CA ALA A 12 -46.22 -2.30 26.38
C ALA A 12 -46.51 -1.72 27.79
N PRO A 13 -47.55 -0.86 27.95
CA PRO A 13 -48.01 0.20 27.03
C PRO A 13 -48.40 1.55 27.71
N ARG A 14 -48.72 2.53 26.83
CA ARG A 14 -49.62 3.72 26.89
C ARG A 14 -50.56 3.84 28.12
N ALA A 15 -50.96 5.02 28.59
CA ALA A 15 -51.68 6.06 27.84
C ALA A 15 -51.82 7.41 28.58
N LEU A 16 -52.32 8.39 27.83
CA LEU A 16 -52.40 9.85 28.02
C LEU A 16 -53.48 10.32 29.02
N ARG A 17 -53.31 11.53 29.58
CA ARG A 17 -54.41 12.52 29.66
C ARG A 17 -53.92 13.97 29.80
N VAL A 18 -54.46 14.80 28.91
CA VAL A 18 -54.45 16.27 28.84
C VAL A 18 -55.51 16.78 29.85
N VAL A 19 -55.43 17.97 30.47
CA VAL A 19 -56.01 19.25 29.98
C VAL A 19 -55.63 20.39 30.94
N SER A 20 -55.43 21.55 30.31
CA SER A 20 -55.24 22.94 30.75
C SER A 20 -56.15 23.50 31.84
N ALA A 21 -55.66 24.52 32.58
CA ALA A 21 -56.10 25.92 32.48
C ALA A 21 -55.49 26.78 33.61
N SER A 22 -55.03 27.98 33.27
CA SER A 22 -54.73 29.08 34.21
C SER A 22 -56.04 29.80 34.59
N PRO A 23 -56.11 30.52 35.74
CA PRO A 23 -55.76 31.95 35.69
C PRO A 23 -55.15 32.57 36.97
N ILE A 24 -54.35 33.62 36.72
CA ILE A 24 -54.30 34.97 37.31
C ILE A 24 -54.32 35.19 38.85
N THR A 25 -53.23 35.84 39.26
CA THR A 25 -52.83 36.65 40.44
C THR A 25 -53.85 37.11 41.50
N LEU A 26 -53.41 37.11 42.76
CA LEU A 26 -53.52 38.27 43.68
C LEU A 26 -52.55 38.15 44.89
N GLY A 27 -52.19 39.33 45.42
CA GLY A 27 -51.05 39.65 46.28
C GLY A 27 -50.77 38.78 47.50
N ARG A 28 -49.48 38.70 47.86
CA ARG A 28 -49.03 38.17 49.15
C ARG A 28 -48.30 39.25 49.93
N ALA A 29 -48.90 39.60 51.08
CA ALA A 29 -48.32 40.43 52.11
C ALA A 29 -47.14 39.74 52.80
N THR A 30 -46.22 40.56 53.29
CA THR A 30 -45.01 40.26 54.02
C THR A 30 -45.26 39.57 55.36
N LEU A 31 -44.50 38.53 55.69
CA LEU A 31 -44.05 38.24 57.06
C LEU A 31 -42.62 37.67 57.02
N ARG A 32 -41.71 38.37 57.71
CA ARG A 32 -40.35 37.94 58.02
C ARG A 32 -40.39 36.71 58.91
N ALA A 33 -39.65 35.66 58.54
CA ALA A 33 -39.17 34.67 59.48
C ALA A 33 -37.66 34.54 59.24
N THR A 34 -36.86 35.08 60.17
CA THR A 34 -35.41 34.88 60.19
C THR A 34 -35.12 33.56 60.89
N SER A 35 -34.84 32.51 60.14
CA SER A 35 -34.19 31.30 60.65
C SER A 35 -32.69 31.40 60.36
N ASN A 36 -31.89 31.48 61.42
CA ASN A 36 -30.44 31.31 61.32
C ASN A 36 -30.14 29.86 60.98
N VAL A 37 -29.81 29.59 59.72
CA VAL A 37 -29.29 28.30 59.30
C VAL A 37 -27.79 28.29 59.60
N LEU A 38 -27.39 27.53 60.64
CA LEU A 38 -26.01 27.14 60.85
C LEU A 38 -25.54 26.33 59.63
N ARG A 39 -24.69 26.94 58.81
CA ARG A 39 -24.10 26.33 57.63
C ARG A 39 -22.99 25.37 58.06
N THR A 40 -23.30 24.09 58.17
CA THR A 40 -22.27 23.04 58.24
C THR A 40 -21.57 22.95 56.88
N GLN A 41 -20.30 23.35 56.85
CA GLN A 41 -19.46 23.13 55.67
C GLN A 41 -19.11 21.64 55.59
N LEU A 42 -19.64 20.95 54.58
CA LEU A 42 -19.16 19.62 54.20
C LEU A 42 -17.79 19.78 53.52
N PRO A 43 -16.77 18.99 53.89
CA PRO A 43 -15.48 19.04 53.22
C PRO A 43 -15.66 18.59 51.76
N GLN A 44 -15.35 19.48 50.82
CA GLN A 44 -15.25 19.09 49.42
C GLN A 44 -14.06 18.12 49.29
N LYS A 45 -14.34 16.87 48.86
CA LYS A 45 -13.28 15.93 48.53
C LYS A 45 -12.47 16.53 47.38
N ALA A 46 -11.23 16.92 47.67
CA ALA A 46 -10.27 17.28 46.63
C ALA A 46 -9.97 16.02 45.82
N PHE A 47 -10.52 15.93 44.62
CA PHE A 47 -10.05 14.97 43.64
C PHE A 47 -8.65 15.40 43.22
N SER A 48 -7.64 14.66 43.69
CA SER A 48 -6.27 14.80 43.22
C SER A 48 -6.24 14.41 41.75
N THR A 49 -6.17 15.40 40.86
CA THR A 49 -5.78 15.20 39.47
C THR A 49 -4.31 14.83 39.47
N THR A 50 -4.01 13.53 39.51
CA THR A 50 -2.67 13.05 39.23
C THR A 50 -2.38 13.46 37.79
N VAL A 51 -1.52 14.47 37.62
CA VAL A 51 -0.97 14.79 36.31
C VAL A 51 -0.15 13.57 35.93
N PHE A 52 -0.64 12.80 34.95
CA PHE A 52 0.21 11.85 34.25
C PHE A 52 1.34 12.68 33.64
N ARG A 53 2.51 12.69 34.29
CA ARG A 53 3.73 13.07 33.60
C ARG A 53 3.93 11.98 32.57
N ALA A 54 3.79 12.31 31.30
CA ALA A 54 4.39 11.53 30.23
C ALA A 54 5.87 11.37 30.61
N SER A 55 6.24 10.17 31.05
CA SER A 55 7.62 9.86 31.39
C SER A 55 8.24 9.34 30.11
N THR A 56 8.90 10.24 29.37
CA THR A 56 9.94 9.83 28.41
C THR A 56 10.89 8.91 29.17
N THR A 57 10.99 7.66 28.73
CA THR A 57 11.99 6.75 29.27
C THR A 57 13.35 7.10 28.67
N GLU A 58 14.43 6.76 29.37
CA GLU A 58 15.80 6.93 28.85
C GLU A 58 15.98 6.22 27.50
N ILE A 59 15.29 5.09 27.32
CA ILE A 59 15.29 4.30 26.07
C ILE A 59 14.63 5.09 24.92
N ASP A 60 13.56 5.83 25.18
CA ASP A 60 12.89 6.62 24.13
C ASP A 60 13.83 7.72 23.59
N ALA A 61 14.63 8.33 24.48
CA ALA A 61 15.63 9.32 24.09
C ALA A 61 16.78 8.69 23.28
N GLU A 62 17.33 7.56 23.75
CA GLU A 62 18.38 6.84 23.01
C GLU A 62 17.91 6.37 21.63
N LEU A 63 16.69 5.84 21.54
CA LEU A 63 16.09 5.41 20.28
C LEU A 63 15.87 6.58 19.33
N SER A 64 15.39 7.73 19.85
CA SER A 64 15.19 8.94 19.03
C SER A 64 16.51 9.50 18.50
N ASP A 65 17.58 9.48 19.29
CA ASP A 65 18.92 9.90 18.86
C ASP A 65 19.49 8.97 17.78
N LYS A 66 19.26 7.66 17.92
CA LYS A 66 19.62 6.69 16.88
C LYS A 66 18.86 6.93 15.59
N LEU A 67 17.54 7.06 15.65
CA LEU A 67 16.72 7.35 14.46
C LEU A 67 17.13 8.67 13.79
N SER A 68 17.49 9.70 14.56
CA SER A 68 18.00 10.97 14.02
C SER A 68 19.31 10.77 13.25
N THR A 69 20.19 9.92 13.77
CA THR A 69 21.48 9.61 13.16
C THR A 69 21.28 8.85 11.84
N GLU A 70 20.44 7.81 11.83
CA GLU A 70 20.12 7.05 10.61
C GLU A 70 19.46 7.96 9.55
N ILE A 71 18.45 8.76 9.92
CA ILE A 71 17.82 9.72 9.00
C ILE A 71 18.85 10.67 8.39
N GLY A 72 19.82 11.14 9.18
CA GLY A 72 20.91 12.00 8.70
C GLY A 72 21.76 11.32 7.64
N TYR A 73 22.23 10.09 7.92
CA TYR A 73 23.02 9.33 6.96
C TYR A 73 22.26 9.06 5.65
N GLU A 74 21.01 8.62 5.74
CA GLU A 74 20.20 8.31 4.57
C GLU A 74 19.85 9.56 3.73
N GLN A 75 19.66 10.71 4.38
CA GLN A 75 19.44 11.98 3.69
C GLN A 75 20.70 12.46 2.95
N ASP A 76 21.87 12.27 3.55
CA ASP A 76 23.15 12.60 2.93
C ASP A 76 23.42 11.71 1.71
N ILE A 77 23.11 10.41 1.79
CA ILE A 77 23.19 9.48 0.65
C ILE A 77 22.25 9.95 -0.47
N ALA A 78 20.96 10.12 -0.15
CA ALA A 78 19.95 10.53 -1.13
C ALA A 78 20.22 11.89 -1.80
N SER A 79 20.99 12.78 -1.15
CA SER A 79 21.36 14.08 -1.71
C SER A 79 22.60 14.04 -2.59
N ASN A 80 23.48 13.06 -2.37
CA ASN A 80 24.74 12.92 -3.09
C ASN A 80 24.65 11.93 -4.25
N GLU A 81 23.68 11.03 -4.25
CA GLU A 81 23.47 10.06 -5.31
C GLU A 81 22.65 10.67 -6.47
N PRO A 82 23.20 10.73 -7.68
CA PRO A 82 22.47 11.25 -8.82
C PRO A 82 21.36 10.29 -9.22
N VAL A 83 20.19 10.85 -9.56
CA VAL A 83 19.10 10.09 -10.19
C VAL A 83 19.62 9.41 -11.46
N PRO A 84 19.39 8.10 -11.65
CA PRO A 84 19.78 7.40 -12.87
C PRO A 84 19.27 8.10 -14.12
N ALA A 85 20.11 8.18 -15.16
CA ALA A 85 19.76 8.84 -16.41
C ALA A 85 18.53 8.19 -17.06
N THR A 86 18.41 6.86 -16.98
CA THR A 86 17.25 6.08 -17.45
C THR A 86 15.93 6.61 -16.88
N VAL A 87 15.90 6.84 -15.57
CA VAL A 87 14.70 7.33 -14.87
C VAL A 87 14.35 8.73 -15.32
N LYS A 88 15.35 9.62 -15.39
CA LYS A 88 15.13 11.00 -15.83
C LYS A 88 14.60 11.04 -17.27
N ASP A 89 15.22 10.31 -18.18
CA ASP A 89 14.85 10.29 -19.59
C ASP A 89 13.45 9.70 -19.79
N PHE A 90 13.08 8.66 -19.03
CA PHE A 90 11.74 8.09 -19.07
C PHE A 90 10.68 9.02 -18.47
N LEU A 91 10.99 9.74 -17.40
CA LEU A 91 10.05 10.70 -16.82
C LEU A 91 9.82 11.92 -17.73
N GLU A 92 10.85 12.37 -18.47
CA GLU A 92 10.77 13.54 -19.34
C GLU A 92 10.22 13.21 -20.73
N ASN A 93 10.60 12.07 -21.31
CA ASN A 93 10.30 11.71 -22.69
C ASN A 93 9.43 10.45 -22.83
N GLY A 94 9.17 9.76 -21.73
CA GLY A 94 8.39 8.53 -21.73
C GLY A 94 6.92 8.77 -22.04
N PRO A 95 6.23 7.77 -22.61
CA PRO A 95 4.85 7.91 -23.02
C PRO A 95 3.85 7.62 -21.88
N PHE A 96 4.34 7.30 -20.69
CA PHE A 96 3.55 6.93 -19.53
C PHE A 96 3.55 8.04 -18.47
N GLU A 97 2.38 8.27 -17.87
CA GLU A 97 2.25 9.07 -16.66
C GLU A 97 2.51 8.17 -15.44
N VAL A 98 3.46 8.55 -14.60
CA VAL A 98 3.79 7.84 -13.36
C VAL A 98 2.86 8.32 -12.24
N VAL A 99 2.07 7.41 -11.69
CA VAL A 99 1.23 7.64 -10.51
C VAL A 99 1.87 6.93 -9.33
N ASP A 100 2.63 7.70 -8.55
CA ASP A 100 3.28 7.26 -7.33
C ASP A 100 2.62 7.95 -6.11
N THR A 101 2.10 7.15 -5.18
CA THR A 101 1.52 7.65 -3.93
C THR A 101 2.47 7.36 -2.78
N PRO A 102 2.99 8.40 -2.09
CA PRO A 102 3.86 8.18 -0.95
C PRO A 102 3.18 7.31 0.12
N GLY A 103 3.91 6.34 0.68
CA GLY A 103 3.45 5.42 1.73
C GLY A 103 2.70 4.20 1.22
N LYS A 104 2.68 4.01 -0.10
CA LYS A 104 2.27 2.77 -0.75
C LYS A 104 3.46 2.20 -1.52
N GLU A 105 3.56 0.89 -1.56
CA GLU A 105 4.61 0.19 -2.31
C GLU A 105 4.32 0.18 -3.82
N ASP A 106 3.04 0.18 -4.20
CA ASP A 106 2.62 0.11 -5.60
C ASP A 106 2.90 1.40 -6.39
N VAL A 107 3.46 1.23 -7.58
CA VAL A 107 3.62 2.28 -8.60
C VAL A 107 2.76 1.91 -9.80
N VAL A 108 2.03 2.89 -10.34
CA VAL A 108 1.15 2.67 -11.49
C VAL A 108 1.52 3.60 -12.63
N LEU A 109 1.85 3.03 -13.78
CA LEU A 109 2.04 3.76 -15.03
C LEU A 109 0.74 3.76 -15.82
N LYS A 110 0.33 4.94 -16.33
CA LYS A 110 -0.88 5.08 -17.14
C LYS A 110 -0.56 5.69 -18.48
N ARG A 111 -1.15 5.14 -19.54
CA ARG A 111 -1.04 5.66 -20.90
C ARG A 111 -2.32 5.43 -21.67
N THR A 112 -2.66 6.39 -22.53
CA THR A 112 -3.67 6.20 -23.58
C THR A 112 -2.97 5.96 -24.91
N PHE A 113 -3.31 4.87 -25.59
CA PHE A 113 -2.78 4.54 -26.91
C PHE A 113 -3.94 4.35 -27.91
N GLY A 114 -4.21 5.39 -28.72
CA GLY A 114 -5.35 5.38 -29.62
C GLY A 114 -6.67 5.28 -28.86
N ASN A 115 -7.36 4.13 -28.97
CA ASN A 115 -8.60 3.84 -28.24
C ASN A 115 -8.38 2.89 -27.05
N GLU A 116 -7.14 2.63 -26.66
CA GLU A 116 -6.78 1.70 -25.59
C GLU A 116 -6.29 2.46 -24.37
N GLN A 117 -6.65 1.95 -23.19
CA GLN A 117 -6.10 2.40 -21.91
C GLN A 117 -5.12 1.36 -21.40
N ILE A 118 -3.88 1.76 -21.15
CA ILE A 118 -2.81 0.89 -20.68
C ILE A 118 -2.48 1.30 -19.25
N THR A 119 -2.49 0.32 -18.36
CA THR A 119 -2.12 0.47 -16.96
C THR A 119 -1.08 -0.58 -16.63
N ILE A 120 0.09 -0.17 -16.14
CA ILE A 120 1.15 -1.08 -15.73
C ILE A 120 1.35 -0.87 -14.23
N SER A 121 1.25 -1.94 -13.46
CA SER A 121 1.46 -1.90 -12.01
C SER A 121 2.65 -2.77 -11.63
N PHE A 122 3.51 -2.24 -10.76
CA PHE A 122 4.66 -2.95 -10.17
C PHE A 122 4.88 -2.42 -8.75
N SER A 123 5.57 -3.20 -7.91
CA SER A 123 5.70 -2.90 -6.47
C SER A 123 7.12 -3.09 -5.99
N VAL A 124 7.52 -2.26 -5.03
CA VAL A 124 8.83 -2.35 -4.34
C VAL A 124 9.01 -3.69 -3.62
N ALA A 125 7.91 -4.38 -3.27
CA ALA A 125 7.96 -5.69 -2.65
C ALA A 125 8.73 -6.73 -3.49
N ASP A 126 8.81 -6.56 -4.81
CA ASP A 126 9.55 -7.50 -5.67
C ASP A 126 11.07 -7.38 -5.48
N LEU A 127 11.59 -6.18 -5.19
CA LEU A 127 13.01 -6.00 -4.87
C LEU A 127 13.39 -6.68 -3.56
N GLN A 128 12.52 -6.60 -2.55
CA GLN A 128 12.79 -7.18 -1.21
C GLN A 128 12.75 -8.71 -1.19
N ASN A 129 12.00 -9.32 -2.11
CA ASN A 129 11.89 -10.78 -2.21
C ASN A 129 13.01 -11.40 -3.06
N TYR A 130 13.87 -10.59 -3.68
CA TYR A 130 15.00 -11.07 -4.45
C TYR A 130 16.18 -11.39 -3.52
N GLU A 131 16.33 -12.68 -3.19
CA GLU A 131 17.52 -13.22 -2.52
C GLU A 131 18.39 -13.93 -3.57
N PRO A 132 19.47 -13.29 -4.08
CA PRO A 132 20.36 -13.94 -5.02
C PRO A 132 20.99 -15.17 -4.35
N GLY A 133 20.73 -16.36 -4.91
CA GLY A 133 21.31 -17.64 -4.46
C GLY A 133 20.32 -18.74 -4.05
N MET A 134 19.01 -18.48 -3.97
CA MET A 134 18.04 -19.51 -3.54
C MET A 134 17.51 -20.44 -4.65
N PHE A 135 17.92 -20.24 -5.91
CA PHE A 135 17.48 -21.06 -7.05
C PHE A 135 18.54 -22.03 -7.61
N ASP A 136 19.80 -21.96 -7.16
CA ASP A 136 20.88 -22.76 -7.75
C ASP A 136 21.37 -23.95 -6.90
N GLU A 137 20.85 -24.16 -5.69
CA GLU A 137 21.21 -25.34 -4.90
C GLU A 137 20.14 -26.44 -5.00
N ASP A 138 20.14 -27.20 -6.10
CA ASP A 138 19.70 -28.61 -6.03
C ASP A 138 20.78 -29.38 -5.24
N PRO A 139 20.51 -29.83 -4.00
CA PRO A 139 21.51 -30.50 -3.16
C PRO A 139 21.93 -31.87 -3.71
N ALA A 140 21.35 -32.34 -4.82
CA ALA A 140 21.61 -33.64 -5.40
C ALA A 140 22.91 -33.73 -6.25
N LEU A 141 23.61 -32.62 -6.52
CA LEU A 141 24.81 -32.59 -7.39
C LEU A 141 26.11 -32.17 -6.68
N GLY A 142 26.17 -32.28 -5.35
CA GLY A 142 27.37 -31.94 -4.56
C GLY A 142 28.39 -33.08 -4.46
N ASP A 143 29.01 -33.50 -5.57
CA ASP A 143 30.33 -34.18 -5.56
C ASP A 143 30.98 -34.14 -6.95
N GLU A 144 31.77 -33.11 -7.25
CA GLU A 144 33.14 -33.30 -7.76
C GLU A 144 33.90 -31.96 -7.81
N GLU A 145 35.17 -32.05 -7.45
CA GLU A 145 36.16 -30.98 -7.35
C GLU A 145 36.22 -30.03 -8.55
N GLY A 146 36.08 -28.73 -8.29
CA GLY A 146 36.17 -27.70 -9.32
C GLY A 146 36.35 -26.28 -8.78
N ALA A 147 37.29 -26.07 -7.85
CA ALA A 147 37.71 -24.71 -7.49
C ALA A 147 38.42 -24.04 -8.69
N GLN A 148 37.67 -23.29 -9.50
CA GLN A 148 38.16 -22.25 -10.40
C GLN A 148 37.00 -21.46 -11.05
N ASN A 149 36.93 -20.17 -10.71
CA ASN A 149 36.20 -19.08 -11.37
C ASN A 149 34.70 -18.90 -11.05
N GLU A 150 34.38 -18.48 -9.82
CA GLU A 150 33.11 -17.81 -9.48
C GLU A 150 33.28 -16.30 -9.22
N GLU A 151 34.41 -15.73 -9.64
CA GLU A 151 34.52 -14.27 -9.82
C GLU A 151 34.27 -14.02 -11.31
N ASP A 152 33.14 -13.38 -11.67
CA ASP A 152 32.74 -12.88 -13.02
C ASP A 152 31.52 -13.55 -13.70
N MET A 153 30.52 -14.02 -12.96
CA MET A 153 29.17 -14.26 -13.51
C MET A 153 28.25 -13.06 -13.26
N GLY A 154 28.51 -11.96 -13.98
CA GLY A 154 27.50 -10.95 -14.36
C GLY A 154 26.50 -10.50 -13.30
N GLU A 155 26.99 -9.93 -12.20
CA GLU A 155 26.18 -9.29 -11.15
C GLU A 155 25.64 -7.89 -11.55
N ASP A 156 25.34 -7.70 -12.84
CA ASP A 156 24.89 -6.41 -13.42
C ASP A 156 23.42 -6.50 -13.93
N GLY A 157 22.75 -7.63 -13.67
CA GLY A 157 21.33 -7.81 -13.91
C GLY A 157 20.53 -7.32 -12.71
N GLY A 158 19.78 -6.22 -12.87
CA GLY A 158 18.86 -5.75 -11.83
C GLY A 158 17.86 -6.82 -11.43
N ALA A 159 17.41 -6.80 -10.16
CA ALA A 159 16.48 -7.78 -9.63
C ALA A 159 15.22 -7.89 -10.52
N PRO A 160 14.70 -9.11 -10.79
CA PRO A 160 13.51 -9.31 -11.59
C PRO A 160 12.30 -8.65 -10.92
N VAL A 161 11.62 -7.76 -11.65
CA VAL A 161 10.43 -7.06 -11.16
C VAL A 161 9.20 -7.57 -11.89
N ARG A 162 8.16 -7.96 -11.15
CA ARG A 162 6.91 -8.42 -11.74
C ARG A 162 6.08 -7.22 -12.19
N LEU A 163 5.58 -7.31 -13.40
CA LEU A 163 4.72 -6.34 -14.05
C LEU A 163 3.35 -6.94 -14.26
N ASN A 164 2.31 -6.24 -13.80
CA ASN A 164 0.94 -6.52 -14.17
C ASN A 164 0.47 -5.47 -15.18
N ILE A 165 0.41 -5.87 -16.46
CA ILE A 165 0.10 -5.00 -17.60
C ILE A 165 -1.35 -5.23 -18.03
N VAL A 166 -2.19 -4.21 -17.86
CA VAL A 166 -3.60 -4.21 -18.23
C VAL A 166 -3.82 -3.33 -19.45
N ILE A 167 -4.31 -3.90 -20.55
CA ILE A 167 -4.69 -3.19 -21.77
C ILE A 167 -6.21 -3.30 -21.94
N GLU A 168 -6.90 -2.18 -21.78
CA GLU A 168 -8.35 -2.10 -21.87
C GLU A 168 -8.80 -1.49 -23.18
N LYS A 169 -9.89 -2.04 -23.73
CA LYS A 169 -10.55 -1.51 -24.93
C LYS A 169 -12.01 -1.20 -24.62
N PRO A 170 -12.53 -0.03 -25.04
CA PRO A 170 -13.93 0.32 -24.87
C PRO A 170 -14.85 -0.77 -25.42
N ASN A 171 -15.71 -1.32 -24.56
CA ASN A 171 -16.67 -2.38 -24.90
C ASN A 171 -16.05 -3.70 -25.42
N LYS A 172 -14.77 -3.96 -25.14
CA LYS A 172 -14.06 -5.17 -25.59
C LYS A 172 -13.29 -5.88 -24.48
N GLY A 173 -13.54 -5.50 -23.22
CA GLY A 173 -12.88 -6.10 -22.07
C GLY A 173 -11.47 -5.58 -21.83
N ALA A 174 -10.68 -6.37 -21.10
CA ALA A 174 -9.30 -6.08 -20.75
C ALA A 174 -8.42 -7.32 -20.95
N LEU A 175 -7.23 -7.08 -21.49
CA LEU A 175 -6.15 -8.06 -21.54
C LEU A 175 -5.24 -7.78 -20.35
N ASN A 176 -5.11 -8.73 -19.43
CA ASN A 176 -4.11 -8.67 -18.36
C ASN A 176 -2.94 -9.56 -18.73
N ILE A 177 -1.73 -9.06 -18.54
CA ILE A 177 -0.49 -9.75 -18.89
C ILE A 177 0.40 -9.68 -17.67
N ASP A 178 0.77 -10.86 -17.17
CA ASP A 178 1.80 -11.00 -16.16
C ASP A 178 3.13 -11.16 -16.89
N ALA A 179 4.06 -10.27 -16.58
CA ALA A 179 5.38 -10.26 -17.16
C ALA A 179 6.44 -9.95 -16.10
N VAL A 180 7.70 -10.21 -16.41
CA VAL A 180 8.84 -9.87 -15.57
C VAL A 180 9.77 -8.96 -16.36
N ALA A 181 10.16 -7.84 -15.76
CA ALA A 181 11.25 -7.01 -16.23
C ALA A 181 12.55 -7.52 -15.59
N GLN A 182 13.47 -8.00 -16.41
CA GLN A 182 14.78 -8.50 -15.97
C GLN A 182 15.79 -8.32 -17.11
N ASP A 183 17.03 -7.95 -16.76
CA ASP A 183 18.14 -7.84 -17.71
C ASP A 183 17.82 -6.95 -18.94
N GLY A 184 17.06 -5.86 -18.70
CA GLY A 184 16.62 -4.94 -19.76
C GLY A 184 15.61 -5.53 -20.75
N SER A 185 15.03 -6.69 -20.45
CA SER A 185 14.02 -7.35 -21.29
C SER A 185 12.71 -7.54 -20.52
N ILE A 186 11.60 -7.67 -21.25
CA ILE A 186 10.29 -7.99 -20.68
C ILE A 186 9.93 -9.40 -21.11
N VAL A 187 9.83 -10.31 -20.14
CA VAL A 187 9.47 -11.71 -20.36
C VAL A 187 8.02 -11.89 -19.99
N VAL A 188 7.19 -12.39 -20.91
CA VAL A 188 5.76 -12.62 -20.66
C VAL A 188 5.56 -14.03 -20.10
N ASP A 189 4.91 -14.13 -18.93
CA ASP A 189 4.61 -15.41 -18.29
C ASP A 189 3.21 -15.90 -18.65
N ASN A 190 2.21 -15.04 -18.42
CA ASN A 190 0.80 -15.40 -18.55
C ASN A 190 -0.02 -14.26 -19.15
N MET A 191 -1.11 -14.62 -19.82
CA MET A 191 -2.02 -13.67 -20.45
C MET A 191 -3.48 -14.07 -20.22
N PHE A 192 -4.22 -13.19 -19.56
CA PHE A 192 -5.60 -13.38 -19.15
C PHE A 192 -6.49 -12.44 -19.94
N TYR A 193 -7.64 -12.95 -20.41
CA TYR A 193 -8.65 -12.11 -21.03
C TYR A 193 -9.88 -12.00 -20.13
N TYR A 194 -10.20 -10.77 -19.75
CA TYR A 194 -11.39 -10.43 -18.98
C TYR A 194 -12.42 -9.74 -19.85
N HIS A 195 -13.64 -10.29 -19.87
CA HIS A 195 -14.77 -9.63 -20.55
C HIS A 195 -15.18 -8.31 -19.88
N ASP A 196 -15.06 -8.23 -18.56
CA ASP A 196 -15.26 -7.00 -17.80
C ASP A 196 -13.90 -6.46 -17.36
N ALA A 197 -13.58 -5.26 -17.82
CA ALA A 197 -12.33 -4.55 -17.52
C ALA A 197 -12.10 -4.37 -16.01
N LYS A 198 -13.19 -4.25 -15.22
CA LYS A 198 -13.10 -4.08 -13.77
C LYS A 198 -12.41 -5.25 -13.05
N LEU A 199 -12.45 -6.45 -13.62
CA LEU A 199 -11.80 -7.62 -13.03
C LEU A 199 -10.27 -7.54 -13.13
N ALA A 200 -9.75 -6.84 -14.13
CA ALA A 200 -8.31 -6.75 -14.38
C ALA A 200 -7.59 -5.86 -13.35
N HIS A 201 -8.28 -4.88 -12.76
CA HIS A 201 -7.68 -3.95 -11.81
C HIS A 201 -7.68 -4.42 -10.35
N GLY A 202 -8.44 -5.47 -10.01
CA GLY A 202 -8.41 -6.06 -8.66
C GLY A 202 -8.65 -5.08 -7.50
N ALA A 203 -9.36 -3.97 -7.72
CA ALA A 203 -9.44 -2.87 -6.75
C ALA A 203 -10.16 -3.25 -5.44
N THR A 204 -10.94 -4.33 -5.43
CA THR A 204 -11.59 -4.88 -4.23
C THR A 204 -11.31 -6.37 -4.09
N ALA A 205 -11.35 -6.87 -2.85
CA ALA A 205 -11.19 -8.30 -2.56
C ALA A 205 -12.18 -9.19 -3.35
N GLU A 206 -13.38 -8.68 -3.59
CA GLU A 206 -14.40 -9.36 -4.39
C GLU A 206 -13.98 -9.48 -5.87
N THR A 207 -13.43 -8.41 -6.45
CA THR A 207 -12.92 -8.44 -7.83
C THR A 207 -11.70 -9.32 -8.00
N GLN A 208 -10.79 -9.35 -7.01
CA GLN A 208 -9.63 -10.25 -7.00
C GLN A 208 -10.05 -11.72 -6.88
N HIS A 209 -11.05 -12.04 -6.05
CA HIS A 209 -11.57 -13.39 -5.98
C HIS A 209 -12.31 -13.78 -7.27
N ALA A 210 -13.04 -12.84 -7.88
CA ALA A 210 -13.76 -13.09 -9.12
C ALA A 210 -12.80 -13.30 -10.31
N SER A 211 -11.66 -12.61 -10.35
CA SER A 211 -10.67 -12.79 -11.42
C SER A 211 -10.04 -14.18 -11.40
N GLN A 212 -9.87 -14.80 -10.22
CA GLN A 212 -9.38 -16.18 -10.07
C GLN A 212 -10.34 -17.24 -10.64
N ALA A 213 -11.62 -16.92 -10.80
CA ALA A 213 -12.60 -17.82 -11.41
C ALA A 213 -12.56 -17.81 -12.94
N VAL A 214 -11.83 -16.86 -13.55
CA VAL A 214 -11.69 -16.75 -14.99
C VAL A 214 -10.57 -17.66 -15.46
N TYR A 215 -10.76 -18.31 -16.62
CA TYR A 215 -9.74 -19.16 -17.19
C TYR A 215 -8.44 -18.38 -17.44
N PRO A 216 -7.30 -18.84 -16.91
CA PRO A 216 -6.06 -18.08 -16.93
C PRO A 216 -5.35 -18.03 -18.28
N GLY A 217 -5.84 -18.77 -19.28
CA GLY A 217 -5.06 -19.05 -20.48
C GLY A 217 -4.06 -20.20 -20.27
N PRO A 218 -3.46 -20.71 -21.34
CA PRO A 218 -2.28 -21.56 -21.23
C PRO A 218 -1.05 -20.70 -20.86
N PRO A 219 0.03 -21.29 -20.32
CA PRO A 219 1.29 -20.57 -20.12
C PRO A 219 1.79 -19.99 -21.45
N PHE A 220 2.29 -18.76 -21.44
CA PHE A 220 2.65 -18.03 -22.67
C PHE A 220 3.67 -18.78 -23.53
N GLY A 221 4.71 -19.35 -22.90
CA GLY A 221 5.73 -20.12 -23.60
C GLY A 221 5.25 -21.42 -24.28
N THR A 222 4.01 -21.85 -24.05
CA THR A 222 3.40 -23.01 -24.73
C THR A 222 2.61 -22.63 -25.99
N LEU A 223 2.44 -21.34 -26.26
CA LEU A 223 1.80 -20.85 -27.46
C LEU A 223 2.69 -21.08 -28.69
N ASP A 224 2.10 -20.97 -29.87
CA ASP A 224 2.84 -20.97 -31.14
C ASP A 224 3.88 -19.84 -31.18
N GLU A 225 5.09 -20.12 -31.69
CA GLU A 225 6.22 -19.18 -31.67
C GLU A 225 5.91 -17.87 -32.42
N ASP A 226 5.24 -17.96 -33.58
CA ASP A 226 4.87 -16.76 -34.35
C ASP A 226 3.86 -15.92 -33.57
N LEU A 227 2.95 -16.55 -32.83
CA LEU A 227 2.00 -15.85 -31.96
C LEU A 227 2.72 -15.16 -30.80
N GLN A 228 3.71 -15.79 -30.18
CA GLN A 228 4.50 -15.18 -29.11
C GLN A 228 5.21 -13.91 -29.61
N VAL A 229 5.94 -14.02 -30.73
CA VAL A 229 6.65 -12.88 -31.35
C VAL A 229 5.70 -11.74 -31.72
N LEU A 230 4.52 -12.05 -32.26
CA LEU A 230 3.54 -11.02 -32.60
C LEU A 230 2.95 -10.34 -31.36
N MET A 231 2.78 -11.09 -30.26
CA MET A 231 2.32 -10.52 -29.00
C MET A 231 3.37 -9.63 -28.35
N GLU A 232 4.65 -10.02 -28.37
CA GLU A 232 5.75 -9.17 -27.87
C GLU A 232 5.82 -7.86 -28.66
N ARG A 233 5.80 -7.92 -30.00
CA ARG A 233 5.75 -6.71 -30.85
C ARG A 233 4.53 -5.84 -30.58
N TYR A 234 3.38 -6.46 -30.32
CA TYR A 234 2.17 -5.74 -29.93
C TYR A 234 2.36 -4.94 -28.63
N LEU A 235 3.14 -5.45 -27.68
CA LEU A 235 3.49 -4.75 -26.44
C LEU A 235 4.54 -3.65 -26.68
N GLU A 236 5.55 -3.93 -27.51
CA GLU A 236 6.59 -2.94 -27.87
C GLU A 236 6.00 -1.69 -28.52
N ASP A 237 5.07 -1.83 -29.46
CA ASP A 237 4.36 -0.72 -30.12
C ASP A 237 3.60 0.17 -29.11
N ARG A 238 3.26 -0.40 -27.94
CA ARG A 238 2.57 0.25 -26.83
C ARG A 238 3.52 0.83 -25.78
N GLY A 239 4.82 0.78 -26.02
CA GLY A 239 5.87 1.28 -25.13
C GLY A 239 6.24 0.32 -23.99
N ILE A 240 5.79 -0.93 -24.05
CA ILE A 240 6.22 -2.00 -23.15
C ILE A 240 7.42 -2.66 -23.83
N ASN A 241 8.60 -2.09 -23.60
CA ASN A 241 9.83 -2.43 -24.32
C ASN A 241 11.05 -2.39 -23.38
N GLN A 242 12.25 -2.55 -23.94
CA GLN A 242 13.51 -2.48 -23.20
C GLN A 242 13.68 -1.21 -22.36
N THR A 243 13.23 -0.05 -22.83
CA THR A 243 13.32 1.20 -22.05
C THR A 243 12.47 1.11 -20.77
N LEU A 244 11.28 0.51 -20.85
CA LEU A 244 10.46 0.25 -19.67
C LEU A 244 11.15 -0.77 -18.74
N ALA A 245 11.73 -1.85 -19.30
CA ALA A 245 12.40 -2.89 -18.53
C ALA A 245 13.58 -2.36 -17.70
N LEU A 246 14.33 -1.38 -18.24
CA LEU A 246 15.41 -0.71 -17.53
C LEU A 246 14.90 0.34 -16.54
N PHE A 247 13.82 1.05 -16.89
CA PHE A 247 13.24 2.09 -16.03
C PHE A 247 12.68 1.54 -14.71
N VAL A 248 12.00 0.40 -14.76
CA VAL A 248 11.26 -0.15 -13.62
C VAL A 248 12.15 -0.42 -12.39
N PRO A 249 13.24 -1.22 -12.48
CA PRO A 249 14.10 -1.48 -11.32
C PRO A 249 14.73 -0.18 -10.78
N ASP A 250 15.31 0.65 -11.65
CA ASP A 250 15.90 1.94 -11.26
C ASP A 250 14.89 2.85 -10.52
N TYR A 251 13.64 2.88 -10.98
CA TYR A 251 12.59 3.68 -10.34
C TYR A 251 12.19 3.11 -8.98
N LEU A 252 12.15 1.79 -8.85
CA LEU A 252 11.81 1.13 -7.59
C LEU A 252 12.88 1.35 -6.53
N ASP A 253 14.18 1.31 -6.87
CA ASP A 253 15.27 1.60 -5.93
C ASP A 253 15.13 3.02 -5.36
N MET A 254 14.87 4.00 -6.25
CA MET A 254 14.62 5.38 -5.84
C MET A 254 13.38 5.53 -4.95
N LYS A 255 12.34 4.74 -5.21
CA LYS A 255 11.11 4.76 -4.41
C LYS A 255 11.36 4.12 -3.04
N GLU A 256 12.05 2.99 -2.98
CA GLU A 256 12.37 2.30 -1.74
C GLU A 256 13.14 3.24 -0.80
N GLN A 257 14.16 3.92 -1.31
CA GLN A 257 14.93 4.87 -0.50
C GLN A 257 14.05 6.00 0.07
N LYS A 258 13.11 6.52 -0.71
CA LYS A 258 12.17 7.56 -0.24
C LYS A 258 11.20 7.04 0.80
N GLU A 259 10.67 5.83 0.61
CA GLU A 259 9.75 5.21 1.56
C GLU A 259 10.45 4.79 2.86
N TYR A 260 11.71 4.34 2.78
CA TYR A 260 12.54 4.04 3.94
C TYR A 260 12.79 5.28 4.80
N LEU A 261 13.24 6.38 4.18
CA LEU A 261 13.37 7.68 4.86
C LEU A 261 12.05 8.12 5.50
N ARG A 262 10.94 7.95 4.79
CA ARG A 262 9.62 8.28 5.31
C ARG A 262 9.24 7.43 6.51
N TRP A 263 9.51 6.13 6.44
CA TRP A 263 9.28 5.19 7.53
C TRP A 263 10.09 5.56 8.77
N LEU A 264 11.39 5.86 8.62
CA LEU A 264 12.25 6.34 9.71
C LEU A 264 11.71 7.62 10.35
N ASN A 265 11.29 8.59 9.54
CA ASN A 265 10.71 9.84 10.03
C ASN A 265 9.39 9.61 10.79
N ASN A 266 8.52 8.74 10.29
CA ASN A 266 7.27 8.37 10.96
C ASN A 266 7.54 7.65 12.29
N LEU A 267 8.51 6.72 12.29
CA LEU A 267 8.91 5.97 13.49
C LEU A 267 9.48 6.92 14.55
N LYS A 268 10.36 7.83 14.15
CA LYS A 268 10.89 8.87 15.03
C LYS A 268 9.77 9.75 15.57
N GLY A 269 8.87 10.21 14.71
CA GLY A 269 7.72 11.02 15.11
C GLY A 269 6.80 10.31 16.10
N PHE A 270 6.67 8.98 15.98
CA PHE A 270 5.93 8.16 16.95
C PHE A 270 6.65 8.05 18.30
N VAL A 271 7.98 7.83 18.30
CA VAL A 271 8.79 7.74 19.54
C VAL A 271 8.83 9.09 20.27
N ASP A 272 8.88 10.20 19.53
CA ASP A 272 8.91 11.55 20.10
C ASP A 272 7.54 12.04 20.61
N ALA A 273 6.44 11.40 20.17
CA ALA A 273 5.09 11.81 20.55
C ALA A 273 4.82 11.49 22.02
N GLN A 274 4.62 12.54 22.82
CA GLN A 274 4.37 12.50 24.28
C GLN A 274 2.95 12.96 24.63
#